data_AF-A0A075KFZ1-F1
#
_entry.id   AF-A0A075KFZ1-F1
#
_cell.length_a   1.000
_cell.length_b   1.000
_cell.length_c   1.000
_cell.angle_alpha   90.00
_cell.angle_beta   90.00
_cell.angle_gamma   90.00
#
_symmetry.space_group_name_H-M   'P 1'
#
loop_
_entity.id
_entity.type
_entity.pdbx_description
1 polymer ?
#
loop_
_entity_poly.entity_id
_entity_poly.type
_entity_poly.pdbx_seq_one_letter_code
_entity_poly.pdbx_strand_id
1 'polypeptide(L)'
;MQHYYINNNSHPQAINAGLTWLTNQSIYHIPHHGILAGVQKSTLEAALQDTELNQFQIRESILAAQFKIGTVTFKIMTTKNNFPVDHTGSLLAIHPNPVLLNQIDRMPNLTNILIIPAAPAECQSWITAHQAQEISV
;
A
#
# COMPACT_ATOMS: atom_id res chain seq x y z
N MET A 1 -6.95 -8.76 11.69
CA MET A 1 -6.01 -8.07 10.80
C MET A 1 -4.84 -8.99 10.53
N GLN A 2 -4.52 -9.23 9.26
CA GLN A 2 -3.34 -10.00 8.85
C GLN A 2 -2.27 -9.05 8.30
N HIS A 3 -1.00 -9.38 8.55
CA HIS A 3 0.14 -8.54 8.20
C HIS A 3 1.06 -9.28 7.25
N TYR A 4 1.47 -8.60 6.20
CA TYR A 4 2.29 -9.14 5.12
C TYR A 4 3.42 -8.17 4.80
N TYR A 5 4.49 -8.70 4.22
CA TYR A 5 5.53 -7.87 3.61
C TYR A 5 6.07 -8.51 2.34
N ILE A 6 6.56 -7.67 1.42
CA ILE A 6 7.38 -8.09 0.28
C ILE A 6 8.76 -7.46 0.46
N ASN A 7 9.82 -8.26 0.36
CA ASN A 7 11.17 -7.72 0.31
C ASN A 7 11.38 -6.91 -0.99
N ASN A 8 11.78 -5.65 -0.87
CA ASN A 8 11.98 -4.75 -2.02
C ASN A 8 13.31 -4.97 -2.77
N ASN A 9 13.89 -6.16 -2.68
CA ASN A 9 15.17 -6.49 -3.32
C ASN A 9 15.08 -6.46 -4.86
N SER A 10 13.86 -6.53 -5.40
CA SER A 10 13.53 -6.57 -6.82
C SER A 10 12.55 -5.45 -7.18
N HIS A 11 12.99 -4.19 -7.06
CA HIS A 11 12.10 -3.04 -6.87
C HIS A 11 10.90 -2.92 -7.83
N PRO A 12 10.99 -2.91 -9.18
CA PRO A 12 9.75 -2.74 -9.94
C PRO A 12 8.82 -3.96 -9.78
N GLN A 13 9.38 -5.17 -9.68
CA GLN A 13 8.61 -6.41 -9.53
C GLN A 13 7.91 -6.49 -8.17
N ALA A 14 8.58 -6.06 -7.09
CA ALA A 14 8.00 -6.04 -5.74
C ALA A 14 6.78 -5.11 -5.68
N ILE A 15 6.87 -3.92 -6.27
CA ILE A 15 5.76 -2.98 -6.32
C ILE A 15 4.62 -3.52 -7.19
N ASN A 16 4.91 -4.08 -8.36
CA ASN A 16 3.90 -4.72 -9.22
C ASN A 16 3.18 -5.86 -8.48
N ALA A 17 3.93 -6.76 -7.82
CA ALA A 17 3.36 -7.84 -7.03
C ALA A 17 2.48 -7.32 -5.89
N GLY A 18 2.88 -6.24 -5.22
CA GLY A 18 2.07 -5.57 -4.21
C GLY A 18 0.76 -5.02 -4.77
N LEU A 19 0.79 -4.37 -5.93
CA LEU A 19 -0.41 -3.85 -6.60
C LEU A 19 -1.35 -4.97 -7.03
N THR A 20 -0.83 -6.06 -7.59
CA THR A 20 -1.61 -7.26 -7.93
C THR A 20 -2.22 -7.88 -6.68
N TRP A 21 -1.45 -8.03 -5.61
CA TRP A 21 -1.94 -8.54 -4.33
C TRP A 21 -3.08 -7.67 -3.80
N LEU A 22 -2.89 -6.34 -3.76
CA LEU A 22 -3.90 -5.43 -3.24
C LEU A 22 -5.19 -5.50 -4.06
N THR A 23 -5.06 -5.53 -5.40
CA THR A 23 -6.20 -5.71 -6.30
C THR A 23 -6.96 -6.99 -5.97
N ASN A 24 -6.26 -8.12 -5.83
CA ASN A 24 -6.86 -9.41 -5.52
C ASN A 24 -7.51 -9.46 -4.14
N GLN A 25 -6.97 -8.75 -3.13
CA GLN A 25 -7.64 -8.69 -1.82
C GLN A 25 -8.89 -7.79 -1.86
N SER A 26 -8.84 -6.70 -2.63
CA SER A 26 -9.92 -5.70 -2.69
C SER A 26 -11.12 -6.13 -3.54
N ILE A 27 -10.96 -7.03 -4.51
CA ILE A 27 -12.09 -7.54 -5.32
C ILE A 27 -13.12 -8.33 -4.48
N TYR A 28 -12.74 -8.85 -3.31
CA TYR A 28 -13.63 -9.61 -2.43
C TYR A 28 -14.34 -8.73 -1.38
N HIS A 29 -14.07 -7.42 -1.35
CA HIS A 29 -14.73 -6.47 -0.46
C HIS A 29 -15.80 -5.67 -1.20
N ILE A 30 -16.95 -5.40 -0.56
CA ILE A 30 -17.99 -4.51 -1.11
C ILE A 30 -18.07 -3.26 -0.20
N PRO A 31 -17.82 -2.05 -0.72
CA PRO A 31 -17.38 -1.75 -2.09
C PRO A 31 -15.92 -2.20 -2.36
N HIS A 32 -15.58 -2.45 -3.64
CA HIS A 32 -14.26 -2.93 -4.09
C HIS A 32 -13.17 -1.85 -3.95
N HIS A 33 -12.78 -1.55 -2.71
CA HIS A 33 -11.81 -0.52 -2.38
C HIS A 33 -10.50 -1.12 -1.84
N GLY A 34 -9.39 -0.49 -2.20
CA GLY A 34 -8.09 -0.73 -1.60
C GLY A 34 -7.43 0.58 -1.19
N ILE A 35 -6.48 0.51 -0.27
CA ILE A 35 -5.74 1.69 0.18
C ILE A 35 -4.29 1.54 -0.27
N LEU A 36 -3.79 2.55 -0.99
CA LEU A 36 -2.39 2.66 -1.33
C LEU A 36 -1.78 3.77 -0.47
N ALA A 37 -0.89 3.39 0.43
CA ALA A 37 -0.29 4.29 1.42
C ALA A 37 1.18 4.54 1.11
N GLY A 38 1.63 5.77 1.31
CA GLY A 38 3.05 6.14 1.28
C GLY A 38 3.30 7.38 2.13
N VAL A 39 4.55 7.65 2.50
CA VAL A 39 4.85 8.76 3.43
C VAL A 39 4.36 10.09 2.87
N GLN A 40 4.59 10.31 1.57
CA GLN A 40 4.13 11.47 0.80
C GLN A 40 3.67 11.03 -0.60
N LYS A 41 2.88 11.87 -1.26
CA LYS A 41 2.44 11.66 -2.65
C LYS A 41 3.62 11.51 -3.62
N SER A 42 4.67 12.31 -3.46
CA SER A 42 5.89 12.25 -4.27
C SER A 42 6.66 10.94 -4.11
N THR A 43 6.67 10.36 -2.91
CA THR A 43 7.29 9.05 -2.66
C THR A 43 6.56 7.94 -3.40
N LEU A 44 5.22 7.99 -3.42
CA LEU A 44 4.41 7.07 -4.21
C LEU A 44 4.62 7.28 -5.71
N GLU A 45 4.69 8.53 -6.18
CA GLU A 45 4.98 8.81 -7.59
C GLU A 45 6.30 8.16 -8.01
N ALA A 46 7.37 8.40 -7.24
CA ALA A 46 8.68 7.85 -7.52
C ALA A 46 8.68 6.31 -7.50
N ALA A 47 8.05 5.68 -6.50
CA ALA A 47 8.02 4.22 -6.40
C ALA A 47 7.17 3.55 -7.50
N LEU A 48 6.20 4.26 -8.07
CA LEU A 48 5.35 3.76 -9.14
C LEU A 48 5.93 4.00 -10.55
N GLN A 49 6.92 4.88 -10.70
CA GLN A 49 7.43 5.29 -12.03
C GLN A 49 7.93 4.14 -12.90
N ASP A 50 8.48 3.09 -12.29
CA ASP A 50 9.05 1.93 -12.98
C ASP A 50 8.09 0.71 -12.99
N THR A 51 6.82 0.92 -12.63
CA THR A 51 5.79 -0.14 -12.64
C THR A 51 5.17 -0.32 -14.03
N GLU A 52 4.35 -1.35 -14.20
CA GLU A 52 3.58 -1.55 -15.44
C GLU A 52 2.46 -0.52 -15.64
N LEU A 53 2.18 0.32 -14.63
CA LEU A 53 1.28 1.46 -14.77
C LEU A 53 1.92 2.53 -15.65
N ASN A 54 1.13 3.12 -16.55
CA ASN A 54 1.67 4.21 -17.36
C ASN A 54 1.85 5.50 -16.51
N GLN A 55 2.86 6.30 -16.86
CA GLN A 55 3.20 7.54 -16.13
C GLN A 55 2.04 8.54 -16.04
N PHE A 56 1.18 8.58 -17.05
CA PHE A 56 0.00 9.46 -17.08
C PHE A 56 -1.02 9.05 -16.01
N GLN A 57 -1.34 7.76 -15.91
CA GLN A 57 -2.22 7.19 -14.90
C GLN A 57 -1.68 7.47 -13.50
N ILE A 58 -0.38 7.27 -13.26
CA ILE A 58 0.24 7.55 -11.96
C ILE A 58 0.02 9.01 -11.55
N ARG A 59 0.29 9.96 -12.45
CA ARG A 59 0.12 11.40 -12.17
C ARG A 59 -1.34 11.76 -11.89
N GLU A 60 -2.28 11.32 -12.72
CA GLU A 60 -3.70 11.58 -12.49
C GLU A 60 -4.18 10.98 -11.17
N SER A 61 -3.75 9.76 -10.86
CA SER A 61 -4.07 9.04 -9.63
C SER A 61 -3.64 9.78 -8.37
N ILE A 62 -2.42 10.33 -8.39
CA ILE A 62 -1.85 11.05 -7.25
C ILE A 62 -2.51 12.40 -7.06
N LEU A 63 -2.83 13.11 -8.15
CA LEU A 63 -3.57 14.37 -8.09
C LEU A 63 -5.00 14.15 -7.57
N ALA A 64 -5.72 13.17 -8.11
CA ALA A 64 -7.10 12.83 -7.74
C ALA A 64 -7.23 12.20 -6.35
N ALA A 65 -6.11 11.80 -5.71
CA ALA A 65 -6.08 11.07 -4.43
C ALA A 65 -6.83 9.73 -4.44
N GLN A 66 -7.22 9.25 -5.62
CA GLN A 66 -7.76 7.93 -5.87
C GLN A 66 -7.65 7.59 -7.35
N PHE A 67 -7.64 6.30 -7.68
CA PHE A 67 -7.65 5.81 -9.04
C PHE A 67 -8.22 4.41 -9.14
N LYS A 68 -8.41 3.91 -10.37
CA LYS A 68 -8.98 2.58 -10.60
C LYS A 68 -8.01 1.69 -11.35
N ILE A 69 -7.94 0.42 -10.93
CA ILE A 69 -7.39 -0.68 -11.73
C ILE A 69 -8.51 -1.71 -11.86
N GLY A 70 -9.00 -1.92 -13.09
CA GLY A 70 -10.19 -2.74 -13.32
C GLY A 70 -11.40 -2.21 -12.56
N THR A 71 -12.00 -3.06 -11.72
CA THR A 71 -13.18 -2.72 -10.90
C THR A 71 -12.82 -2.16 -9.52
N VAL A 72 -11.55 -2.23 -9.11
CA VAL A 72 -11.10 -1.80 -7.79
C VAL A 72 -10.75 -0.32 -7.81
N THR A 73 -11.25 0.42 -6.81
CA THR A 73 -10.84 1.81 -6.58
C THR A 73 -9.80 1.87 -5.47
N PHE A 74 -8.60 2.33 -5.81
CA PHE A 74 -7.54 2.61 -4.85
C PHE A 74 -7.62 4.03 -4.36
N LYS A 75 -7.55 4.23 -3.06
CA LYS A 75 -7.46 5.55 -2.43
C LYS A 75 -6.05 5.79 -1.90
N ILE A 76 -5.53 7.00 -2.10
CA ILE A 76 -4.17 7.37 -1.73
C ILE A 76 -4.11 7.88 -0.29
N MET A 77 -3.41 7.17 0.59
CA MET A 77 -3.15 7.58 1.97
C MET A 77 -1.76 8.18 2.07
N THR A 78 -1.62 9.24 2.85
CA THR A 78 -0.29 9.73 3.25
C THR A 78 -0.27 10.09 4.72
N THR A 79 0.92 10.31 5.28
CA THR A 79 1.04 10.75 6.68
C THR A 79 0.27 12.02 7.03
N LYS A 80 0.04 12.89 6.03
CA LYS A 80 -0.75 14.13 6.17
C LYS A 80 -2.25 13.91 6.02
N ASN A 81 -2.66 12.90 5.25
CA ASN A 81 -4.05 12.63 4.94
C ASN A 81 -4.47 11.35 5.65
N ASN A 82 -5.07 11.49 6.84
CA ASN A 82 -5.74 10.37 7.49
C ASN A 82 -7.04 10.06 6.76
N PHE A 83 -7.24 8.79 6.40
CA PHE A 83 -8.54 8.34 5.94
C PHE A 83 -9.53 8.28 7.13
N PRO A 84 -10.78 8.70 6.93
CA PRO A 84 -11.83 8.52 7.92
C PRO A 84 -12.06 7.04 8.21
N VAL A 85 -12.61 6.80 9.40
CA VAL A 85 -12.79 5.48 10.02
C VAL A 85 -13.65 4.55 9.15
N ASP A 86 -14.45 5.07 8.24
CA ASP A 86 -15.43 4.33 7.42
C ASP A 86 -14.81 3.53 6.25
N HIS A 87 -13.50 3.58 6.03
CA HIS A 87 -12.86 2.79 4.97
C HIS A 87 -12.41 1.43 5.48
N THR A 88 -13.15 0.40 5.07
CA THR A 88 -12.83 -1.00 5.28
C THR A 88 -12.02 -1.55 4.11
N GLY A 89 -11.08 -2.46 4.38
CA GLY A 89 -10.44 -3.26 3.33
C GLY A 89 -8.96 -3.51 3.54
N SER A 90 -8.28 -3.82 2.44
CA SER A 90 -6.85 -4.12 2.43
C SER A 90 -6.03 -2.88 2.08
N LEU A 91 -4.82 -2.83 2.63
CA LEU A 91 -3.89 -1.72 2.48
C LEU A 91 -2.53 -2.22 1.98
N LEU A 92 -1.95 -1.49 1.03
CA LEU A 92 -0.56 -1.61 0.61
C LEU A 92 0.19 -0.36 1.02
N ALA A 93 1.21 -0.47 1.86
CA ALA A 93 2.11 0.62 2.20
C ALA A 93 3.43 0.48 1.45
N ILE A 94 3.76 1.44 0.60
CA ILE A 94 5.03 1.49 -0.14
C ILE A 94 5.98 2.45 0.58
N HIS A 95 7.17 1.94 0.87
CA HIS A 95 8.25 2.61 1.57
C HIS A 95 7.77 3.33 2.85
N PRO A 96 7.05 2.63 3.75
CA PRO A 96 6.51 3.26 4.93
C PRO A 96 7.62 3.64 5.92
N ASN A 97 7.36 4.68 6.69
CA ASN A 97 8.18 5.03 7.86
C ASN A 97 7.42 4.72 9.17
N PRO A 98 8.06 4.80 10.34
CA PRO A 98 7.40 4.51 11.61
C PRO A 98 6.16 5.36 11.88
N VAL A 99 6.10 6.60 11.36
CA VAL A 99 4.93 7.47 11.52
C VAL A 99 3.73 6.91 10.75
N LEU A 100 3.93 6.50 9.50
CA LEU A 100 2.88 5.92 8.67
C LEU A 100 2.41 4.56 9.23
N LEU A 101 3.35 3.70 9.65
CA LEU A 101 3.02 2.40 10.25
C LEU A 101 2.16 2.57 11.50
N ASN A 102 2.54 3.49 12.41
CA ASN A 102 1.73 3.78 13.60
C ASN A 102 0.33 4.33 13.28
N GLN A 103 0.16 5.04 12.17
CA GLN A 103 -1.16 5.49 11.72
C GLN A 103 -1.98 4.31 11.20
N ILE A 104 -1.37 3.45 10.38
CA ILE A 104 -2.01 2.23 9.84
C ILE A 104 -2.48 1.31 10.97
N ASP A 105 -1.64 1.05 11.97
CA ASP A 105 -1.94 0.16 13.09
C ASP A 105 -3.12 0.67 13.96
N ARG A 106 -3.44 1.97 13.88
CA ARG A 106 -4.56 2.60 14.59
C ARG A 106 -5.86 2.60 13.79
N MET A 107 -5.85 2.12 12.54
CA MET A 107 -7.05 2.06 11.69
C MET A 107 -7.88 0.81 12.04
N PRO A 108 -9.09 0.96 12.60
CA PRO A 108 -9.86 -0.18 13.13
C PRO A 108 -10.45 -1.09 12.06
N ASN A 109 -10.50 -0.64 10.80
CA ASN A 109 -11.28 -1.26 9.73
C ASN A 109 -10.42 -1.95 8.65
N LEU A 110 -9.12 -2.12 8.90
CA LEU A 110 -8.23 -2.83 7.99
C LEU A 110 -8.31 -4.35 8.18
N THR A 111 -8.46 -5.08 7.08
CA THR A 111 -8.50 -6.55 7.07
C THR A 111 -7.11 -7.12 6.87
N ASN A 112 -6.40 -6.62 5.85
CA ASN A 112 -5.04 -7.02 5.49
C ASN A 112 -4.15 -5.80 5.31
N ILE A 113 -2.92 -5.88 5.80
CA ILE A 113 -1.88 -4.87 5.59
C ILE A 113 -0.70 -5.56 4.91
N LEU A 114 -0.30 -5.06 3.75
CA LEU A 114 0.94 -5.42 3.08
C LEU A 114 1.88 -4.21 3.11
N ILE A 115 3.14 -4.42 3.49
CA ILE A 115 4.17 -3.39 3.40
C ILE A 115 5.26 -3.78 2.40
N ILE A 116 5.81 -2.78 1.71
CA ILE A 116 7.02 -2.91 0.88
C ILE A 116 8.02 -1.90 1.43
N PRO A 117 8.98 -2.30 2.27
CA PRO A 117 9.95 -1.38 2.86
C PRO A 117 10.88 -0.82 1.79
N ALA A 118 11.44 0.38 1.98
CA ALA A 118 12.44 0.91 1.03
C ALA A 118 13.72 0.08 1.11
N ALA A 119 14.15 -0.24 2.35
CA ALA A 119 15.14 -1.26 2.65
C ALA A 119 14.60 -2.24 3.72
N PRO A 120 14.89 -3.55 3.65
CA PRO A 120 14.32 -4.56 4.57
C PRO A 120 14.46 -4.22 6.06
N ALA A 121 15.60 -3.64 6.45
CA ALA A 121 15.89 -3.29 7.84
C ALA A 121 14.97 -2.19 8.42
N GLU A 122 14.43 -1.29 7.58
CA GLU A 122 13.67 -0.13 8.06
C GLU A 122 12.34 -0.49 8.71
N CYS A 123 11.76 -1.62 8.32
CA CYS A 123 10.48 -2.11 8.85
C CYS A 123 10.62 -3.36 9.71
N GLN A 124 11.85 -3.81 10.01
CA GLN A 124 12.10 -5.08 10.70
C GLN A 124 11.39 -5.16 12.06
N SER A 125 11.38 -4.07 12.83
CA SER A 125 10.69 -4.03 14.12
C SER A 125 9.18 -4.24 13.98
N TRP A 126 8.56 -3.65 12.94
CA TRP A 126 7.14 -3.81 12.68
C TRP A 126 6.82 -5.23 12.19
N ILE A 127 7.63 -5.77 11.27
CA ILE A 127 7.52 -7.14 10.76
C ILE A 127 7.56 -8.13 11.93
N THR A 128 8.52 -7.94 12.85
CA THR A 128 8.69 -8.82 14.02
C THR A 128 7.53 -8.68 15.00
N ALA A 129 7.11 -7.46 15.32
CA ALA A 129 6.03 -7.19 16.27
C ALA A 129 4.68 -7.76 15.80
N HIS A 130 4.42 -7.70 14.50
CA HIS A 130 3.16 -8.16 13.90
C HIS A 130 3.21 -9.58 13.34
N GLN A 131 4.36 -10.26 13.45
CA GLN A 131 4.62 -11.58 12.85
C GLN A 131 4.22 -11.62 11.37
N ALA A 132 4.61 -10.57 10.64
CA ALA A 132 4.16 -10.39 9.26
C ALA A 132 4.69 -11.50 8.33
N GLN A 133 3.82 -12.03 7.48
CA GLN A 133 4.15 -13.09 6.53
C GLN A 133 4.80 -12.52 5.27
N GLU A 134 5.91 -13.11 4.83
CA GLU A 134 6.52 -12.74 3.55
C GLU A 134 5.71 -13.25 2.36
N ILE A 135 5.53 -12.40 1.36
CA ILE A 135 5.03 -12.76 0.02
C ILE A 135 6.22 -12.74 -0.94
N SER A 136 6.48 -13.88 -1.57
CA SER A 136 7.51 -14.00 -2.61
C SER A 136 7.09 -13.28 -3.90
N VAL A 137 8.06 -12.70 -4.59
CA VAL A 137 7.93 -12.01 -5.88
C VAL A 137 8.47 -12.88 -7.00
#